data_AF-V7HBA4-F1
#
_entry.id   AF-V7HBA4-F1
#
_cell.length_a   1.000
_cell.length_b   1.000
_cell.length_c   1.000
_cell.angle_alpha   90.00
_cell.angle_beta   90.00
_cell.angle_gamma   90.00
#
_symmetry.space_group_name_H-M   'P 1'
#
loop_
_entity.id
_entity.type
_entity.pdbx_description
1 polymer ?
#
loop_
_entity_poly.entity_id
_entity_poly.type
_entity_poly.pdbx_seq_one_letter_code
_entity_poly.pdbx_strand_id
1 'polypeptide(L)'
;MSNEVLSPAEMGEADRLAIAAGPLDGYGLMQRAGEAVAAVVLARYPAASRVHVLCGPGNNGGDGYVVARLLAEAGVNVALWAEGKQKPGSDAARASEACNLPVEHIGHCYPEPGEVVVDALYGAGLSKKISLHASAVSGLAAAERVPVVSIDLPSGVSGETGLSNAYFKADVTVTFVRKKPGHLLMPGRSLCGEIIVADIGIPDAIVDEFKIKTFENTPDFWLYSFPKTAVDTHKYKRGHVSVFSGGPSATGAARLSAMAAARAGAGAVTVLSPENAMQVNAAHLTSIMLREAGSMEEVQEFLSARHPEVLVFGPGLGPKPKVGDFALQLIATVADLNRMSTSSFGIQRPAIVLDADAITSLAHQPQALFDAALLPLAPVLVLTPHEGEFARLFPDIAKDKKQSKLAKARAAAERANAIMVYKGADTVIAAPDGRAVINANGAPWLATAGSGDVLAGIVAALLAQGMQAFEAACAAVWIHAEAGSRFGPGLIAEDLPLALVPVLRELVEARQKVPIG
;
A
#
# COMPACT_ATOMS: atom_id res chain seq x y z
N MET A 1 12.74 -1.31 11.91
CA MET A 1 12.98 -0.90 10.51
C MET A 1 12.11 0.29 10.24
N SER A 2 12.64 1.26 9.52
CA SER A 2 12.00 2.53 9.26
C SER A 2 11.14 2.38 7.99
N ASN A 3 9.82 2.58 8.11
CA ASN A 3 8.84 2.23 7.07
C ASN A 3 8.65 3.33 6.02
N GLU A 4 9.48 4.37 6.04
CA GLU A 4 9.37 5.51 5.13
C GLU A 4 9.59 5.08 3.69
N VAL A 5 8.83 5.70 2.79
CA VAL A 5 8.97 5.57 1.36
C VAL A 5 9.28 6.96 0.81
N LEU A 6 10.46 7.13 0.23
CA LEU A 6 10.93 8.42 -0.28
C LEU A 6 10.66 8.51 -1.77
N SER A 7 10.12 9.63 -2.22
CA SER A 7 10.13 9.98 -3.64
C SER A 7 11.57 10.07 -4.17
N PRO A 8 11.80 9.93 -5.49
CA PRO A 8 13.12 10.17 -6.06
C PRO A 8 13.68 11.56 -5.75
N ALA A 9 12.81 12.56 -5.59
CA ALA A 9 13.20 13.91 -5.21
C ALA A 9 13.67 14.00 -3.75
N GLU A 10 12.92 13.41 -2.81
CA GLU A 10 13.32 13.34 -1.39
C GLU A 10 14.61 12.54 -1.22
N MET A 11 14.79 11.45 -1.96
CA MET A 11 16.03 10.67 -1.93
C MET A 11 17.22 11.47 -2.46
N GLY A 12 17.07 12.17 -3.58
CA GLY A 12 18.15 13.02 -4.12
C GLY A 12 18.53 14.17 -3.18
N GLU A 13 17.57 14.68 -2.42
CA GLU A 13 17.84 15.69 -1.38
C GLU A 13 18.53 15.08 -0.15
N ALA A 14 18.16 13.86 0.26
CA ALA A 14 18.85 13.13 1.32
C ALA A 14 20.32 12.86 0.95
N ASP A 15 20.60 12.47 -0.29
CA ASP A 15 21.97 12.31 -0.80
C ASP A 15 22.74 13.64 -0.71
N ARG A 16 22.13 14.75 -1.15
CA ARG A 16 22.75 16.08 -1.10
C ARG A 16 23.11 16.49 0.33
N LEU A 17 22.20 16.27 1.28
CA LEU A 17 22.42 16.59 2.70
C LEU A 17 23.49 15.68 3.32
N ALA A 18 23.49 14.39 3.00
CA ALA A 18 24.50 13.46 3.48
C ALA A 18 25.91 13.83 3.00
N ILE A 19 26.05 14.19 1.72
CA ILE A 19 27.32 14.66 1.15
C ILE A 19 27.78 15.95 1.83
N ALA A 20 26.86 16.88 2.10
CA ALA A 20 27.18 18.14 2.76
C ALA A 20 27.58 17.96 4.23
N ALA A 21 26.96 17.01 4.93
CA ALA A 21 27.26 16.68 6.32
C ALA A 21 28.54 15.85 6.50
N GLY A 22 28.92 15.07 5.48
CA GLY A 22 30.00 14.09 5.55
C GLY A 22 29.63 12.88 6.42
N PRO A 23 30.55 11.91 6.60
CA PRO A 23 31.94 11.92 6.16
C PRO A 23 32.16 11.49 4.70
N LEU A 24 31.13 11.01 4.01
CA LEU A 24 31.24 10.49 2.63
C LEU A 24 30.91 11.59 1.61
N ASP A 25 31.70 11.67 0.55
CA ASP A 25 31.36 12.42 -0.66
C ASP A 25 30.42 11.57 -1.55
N GLY A 26 29.98 12.14 -2.69
CA GLY A 26 29.08 11.43 -3.61
C GLY A 26 29.71 10.14 -4.16
N TYR A 27 31.02 10.14 -4.41
CA TYR A 27 31.74 8.95 -4.80
C TYR A 27 31.81 7.90 -3.68
N GLY A 28 32.00 8.30 -2.42
CA GLY A 28 31.99 7.40 -1.27
C GLY A 28 30.63 6.72 -1.05
N LEU A 29 29.52 7.43 -1.26
CA LEU A 29 28.18 6.82 -1.26
C LEU A 29 28.01 5.82 -2.40
N MET A 30 28.47 6.17 -3.61
CA MET A 30 28.48 5.28 -4.79
C MET A 30 29.32 4.02 -4.57
N GLN A 31 30.46 4.13 -3.87
CA GLN A 31 31.28 2.98 -3.50
C GLN A 31 30.50 2.01 -2.59
N ARG A 32 29.82 2.52 -1.56
CA ARG A 32 29.00 1.70 -0.65
C ARG A 32 27.79 1.07 -1.35
N ALA A 33 27.15 1.81 -2.25
CA ALA A 33 26.08 1.29 -3.09
C ALA A 33 26.57 0.10 -3.93
N GLY A 34 27.69 0.26 -4.63
CA GLY A 34 28.29 -0.81 -5.43
C GLY A 34 28.76 -2.01 -4.59
N GLU A 35 29.32 -1.78 -3.40
CA GLU A 35 29.70 -2.85 -2.46
C GLU A 35 28.50 -3.70 -2.05
N ALA A 36 27.38 -3.06 -1.70
CA ALA A 36 26.16 -3.77 -1.32
C ALA A 36 25.60 -4.63 -2.46
N VAL A 37 25.58 -4.09 -3.69
CA VAL A 37 25.13 -4.84 -4.88
C VAL A 37 26.08 -6.00 -5.18
N ALA A 38 27.39 -5.76 -5.18
CA ALA A 38 28.38 -6.82 -5.45
C ALA A 38 28.28 -7.95 -4.43
N ALA A 39 28.08 -7.64 -3.15
CA ALA A 39 27.87 -8.63 -2.10
C ALA A 39 26.62 -9.50 -2.37
N VAL A 40 25.50 -8.90 -2.81
CA VAL A 40 24.28 -9.63 -3.19
C VAL A 40 24.56 -10.56 -4.38
N VAL A 41 25.26 -10.06 -5.41
CA VAL A 41 25.59 -10.87 -6.59
C VAL A 41 26.46 -12.08 -6.21
N LEU A 42 27.53 -11.86 -5.44
CA LEU A 42 28.43 -12.92 -4.97
C LEU A 42 27.71 -13.96 -4.10
N ALA A 43 26.83 -13.51 -3.21
CA ALA A 43 26.12 -14.39 -2.29
C ALA A 43 25.06 -15.26 -2.99
N ARG A 44 24.34 -14.69 -3.96
CA ARG A 44 23.18 -15.36 -4.59
C ARG A 44 23.52 -16.12 -5.86
N TYR A 45 24.55 -15.69 -6.57
CA TYR A 45 24.94 -16.27 -7.85
C TYR A 45 26.40 -16.74 -7.87
N PRO A 46 26.85 -17.54 -6.89
CA PRO A 46 28.25 -17.99 -6.82
C PRO A 46 28.65 -18.94 -7.97
N ALA A 47 27.67 -19.52 -8.66
CA ALA A 47 27.87 -20.44 -9.78
C ALA A 47 27.78 -19.76 -11.16
N ALA A 48 27.61 -18.43 -11.21
CA ALA A 48 27.53 -17.71 -12.48
C ALA A 48 28.82 -17.88 -13.29
N SER A 49 28.71 -18.32 -14.54
CA SER A 49 29.86 -18.47 -15.45
C SER A 49 30.42 -17.11 -15.89
N ARG A 50 29.57 -16.10 -15.93
CA ARG A 50 29.88 -14.70 -16.23
C ARG A 50 28.82 -13.77 -15.65
N VAL A 51 29.24 -12.54 -15.31
CA VAL A 51 28.35 -11.44 -14.94
C VAL A 51 28.47 -10.31 -15.97
N HIS A 52 27.36 -9.96 -16.61
CA HIS A 52 27.26 -8.79 -17.48
C HIS A 52 26.82 -7.58 -16.66
N VAL A 53 27.60 -6.51 -16.66
CA VAL A 53 27.25 -5.27 -15.96
C VAL A 53 26.91 -4.19 -16.99
N LEU A 54 25.68 -3.67 -16.94
CA LEU A 54 25.14 -2.73 -17.91
C LEU A 54 25.15 -1.30 -17.34
N CYS A 55 26.13 -0.48 -17.68
CA CYS A 55 26.32 0.85 -17.10
C CYS A 55 25.74 1.98 -17.95
N GLY A 56 24.89 2.81 -17.34
CA GLY A 56 24.44 4.06 -17.93
C GLY A 56 25.43 5.22 -17.78
N PRO A 57 25.06 6.43 -18.23
CA PRO A 57 25.92 7.61 -18.16
C PRO A 57 25.82 8.37 -16.82
N GLY A 58 24.85 8.05 -15.96
CA GLY A 58 24.58 8.73 -14.69
C GLY A 58 25.11 7.97 -13.47
N ASN A 59 24.71 8.42 -12.27
CA ASN A 59 25.17 7.84 -10.99
C ASN A 59 24.89 6.33 -10.88
N ASN A 60 23.71 5.87 -11.33
CA ASN A 60 23.38 4.44 -11.36
C ASN A 60 24.39 3.63 -12.18
N GLY A 61 24.87 4.18 -13.30
CA GLY A 61 25.92 3.57 -14.09
C GLY A 61 27.28 3.59 -13.38
N GLY A 62 27.55 4.65 -12.61
CA GLY A 62 28.67 4.73 -11.68
C GLY A 62 28.68 3.60 -10.66
N ASP A 63 27.54 3.33 -10.01
CA ASP A 63 27.37 2.17 -9.12
C ASP A 63 27.70 0.87 -9.85
N GLY A 64 27.23 0.72 -11.10
CA GLY A 64 27.57 -0.41 -11.97
C GLY A 64 29.08 -0.58 -12.20
N TYR A 65 29.83 0.51 -12.46
CA TYR A 65 31.29 0.43 -12.60
C TYR A 65 31.96 -0.04 -11.30
N VAL A 66 31.48 0.41 -10.14
CA VAL A 66 31.97 -0.07 -8.84
C VAL A 66 31.69 -1.57 -8.70
N VAL A 67 30.47 -2.03 -8.99
CA VAL A 67 30.12 -3.46 -8.96
C VAL A 67 31.03 -4.27 -9.87
N ALA A 68 31.22 -3.84 -11.12
CA ALA A 68 32.04 -4.55 -12.10
C ALA A 68 33.48 -4.69 -11.62
N ARG A 69 34.07 -3.61 -11.09
CA ARG A 69 35.42 -3.62 -10.50
C ARG A 69 35.51 -4.61 -9.33
N LEU A 70 34.60 -4.52 -8.37
CA LEU A 70 34.63 -5.37 -7.16
C LEU A 70 34.43 -6.86 -7.48
N LEU A 71 33.53 -7.18 -8.41
CA LEU A 71 33.33 -8.56 -8.86
C LEU A 71 34.58 -9.11 -9.57
N ALA A 72 35.22 -8.31 -10.42
CA ALA A 72 36.47 -8.71 -11.08
C ALA A 72 37.63 -8.89 -10.07
N GLU A 73 37.75 -8.00 -9.09
CA GLU A 73 38.71 -8.13 -7.97
C GLU A 73 38.46 -9.39 -7.14
N ALA A 74 37.21 -9.83 -7.02
CA ALA A 74 36.82 -11.09 -6.38
C ALA A 74 37.04 -12.34 -7.26
N GLY A 75 37.57 -12.18 -8.48
CA GLY A 75 37.85 -13.28 -9.41
C GLY A 75 36.66 -13.75 -10.26
N VAL A 76 35.56 -12.98 -10.29
CA VAL A 76 34.41 -13.26 -11.15
C VAL A 76 34.74 -12.87 -12.60
N ASN A 77 34.30 -13.68 -13.56
CA ASN A 77 34.35 -13.34 -14.99
C ASN A 77 33.31 -12.25 -15.28
N VAL A 78 33.76 -11.00 -15.46
CA VAL A 78 32.89 -9.84 -15.68
C VAL A 78 33.01 -9.33 -17.11
N ALA A 79 31.87 -9.11 -17.77
CA ALA A 79 31.78 -8.38 -19.03
C ALA A 79 31.08 -7.03 -18.78
N LEU A 80 31.74 -5.93 -19.15
CA LEU A 80 31.29 -4.58 -18.86
C LEU A 80 30.77 -3.90 -20.12
N TRP A 81 29.53 -3.44 -20.06
CA TRP A 81 28.82 -2.83 -21.18
C TRP A 81 28.37 -1.43 -20.82
N ALA A 82 28.49 -0.49 -21.74
CA ALA A 82 28.06 0.89 -21.51
C ALA A 82 27.08 1.40 -22.56
N GLU A 83 26.19 2.28 -22.12
CA GLU A 83 25.34 3.11 -22.96
C GLU A 83 25.59 4.60 -22.67
N GLY A 84 26.12 5.32 -23.66
CA GLY A 84 26.50 6.72 -23.52
C GLY A 84 27.83 6.91 -22.78
N LYS A 85 28.18 8.18 -22.52
CA LYS A 85 29.41 8.58 -21.82
C LYS A 85 29.06 9.32 -20.53
N GLN A 86 29.82 9.07 -19.48
CA GLN A 86 29.68 9.76 -18.21
C GLN A 86 30.06 11.24 -18.37
N LYS A 87 29.41 12.11 -17.60
CA LYS A 87 29.75 13.53 -17.60
C LYS A 87 31.15 13.72 -17.00
N PRO A 88 32.10 14.42 -17.67
CA PRO A 88 33.42 14.67 -17.10
C PRO A 88 33.34 15.33 -15.72
N GLY A 89 34.17 14.85 -14.78
CA GLY A 89 34.20 15.34 -13.39
C GLY A 89 33.01 14.93 -12.52
N SER A 90 32.13 14.04 -12.99
CA SER A 90 31.10 13.40 -12.15
C SER A 90 31.64 12.21 -11.38
N ASP A 91 30.96 11.80 -10.31
CA ASP A 91 31.30 10.59 -9.56
C ASP A 91 31.25 9.33 -10.44
N ALA A 92 30.30 9.27 -11.39
CA ALA A 92 30.22 8.17 -12.36
C ALA A 92 31.43 8.11 -13.29
N ALA A 93 31.99 9.26 -13.69
CA ALA A 93 33.22 9.30 -14.48
C ALA A 93 34.42 8.80 -13.66
N ARG A 94 34.52 9.21 -12.38
CA ARG A 94 35.54 8.70 -11.45
C ARG A 94 35.42 7.19 -11.22
N ALA A 95 34.21 6.65 -11.14
CA ALA A 95 33.97 5.20 -11.03
C ALA A 95 34.39 4.45 -12.29
N SER A 96 34.07 5.00 -13.46
CA SER A 96 34.49 4.44 -14.75
C SER A 96 36.02 4.42 -14.90
N GLU A 97 36.70 5.52 -14.55
CA GLU A 97 38.18 5.62 -14.57
C GLU A 97 38.85 4.65 -13.60
N ALA A 98 38.22 4.34 -12.46
CA ALA A 98 38.72 3.37 -11.50
C ALA A 98 38.51 1.90 -11.92
N CYS A 99 37.69 1.64 -12.95
CA CYS A 99 37.37 0.30 -13.42
C CYS A 99 38.23 -0.09 -14.61
N ASN A 100 39.25 -0.93 -14.39
CA ASN A 100 40.22 -1.34 -15.42
C ASN A 100 39.72 -2.43 -16.39
N LEU A 101 38.40 -2.63 -16.49
CA LEU A 101 37.81 -3.61 -17.41
C LEU A 101 37.61 -3.00 -18.80
N PRO A 102 37.77 -3.77 -19.89
CA PRO A 102 37.38 -3.31 -21.21
C PRO A 102 35.88 -3.03 -21.25
N VAL A 103 35.51 -1.84 -21.73
CA VAL A 103 34.12 -1.41 -21.86
C VAL A 103 33.68 -1.55 -23.30
N GLU A 104 32.63 -2.33 -23.54
CA GLU A 104 32.02 -2.50 -24.86
C GLU A 104 30.65 -1.84 -24.94
N HIS A 105 30.15 -1.65 -26.16
CA HIS A 105 28.82 -1.12 -26.37
C HIS A 105 27.76 -2.17 -26.02
N ILE A 106 26.71 -1.78 -25.27
CA ILE A 106 25.63 -2.69 -24.85
C ILE A 106 24.94 -3.43 -26.00
N GLY A 107 24.97 -2.88 -27.22
CA GLY A 107 24.44 -3.53 -28.41
C GLY A 107 25.08 -4.87 -28.78
N HIS A 108 26.22 -5.23 -28.16
CA HIS A 108 26.90 -6.52 -28.33
C HIS A 108 26.77 -7.43 -27.11
N CYS A 109 25.91 -7.10 -26.15
CA CYS A 109 25.62 -7.95 -25.00
C CYS A 109 24.61 -9.02 -25.37
N TYR A 110 25.03 -10.29 -25.29
CA TYR A 110 24.20 -11.46 -25.55
C TYR A 110 24.31 -12.40 -24.34
N PRO A 111 23.45 -12.23 -23.32
CA PRO A 111 23.50 -13.07 -22.12
C PRO A 111 23.01 -14.50 -22.43
N GLU A 112 23.70 -15.49 -21.89
CA GLU A 112 23.45 -16.93 -22.08
C GLU A 112 23.04 -17.63 -20.77
N PRO A 113 22.39 -18.81 -20.85
CA PRO A 113 22.04 -19.57 -19.65
C PRO A 113 23.25 -19.86 -18.74
N GLY A 114 23.09 -19.62 -17.44
CA GLY A 114 24.15 -19.77 -16.44
C GLY A 114 24.96 -18.50 -16.16
N GLU A 115 24.70 -17.42 -16.90
CA GLU A 115 25.25 -16.09 -16.64
C GLU A 115 24.29 -15.25 -15.77
N VAL A 116 24.67 -14.01 -15.43
CA VAL A 116 23.84 -13.05 -14.69
C VAL A 116 23.96 -11.67 -15.32
N VAL A 117 22.87 -10.90 -15.32
CA VAL A 117 22.86 -9.50 -15.75
C VAL A 117 22.70 -8.59 -14.53
N VAL A 118 23.58 -7.60 -14.39
CA VAL A 118 23.44 -6.47 -13.46
C VAL A 118 22.99 -5.25 -14.27
N ASP A 119 21.76 -4.82 -14.02
CA ASP A 119 21.15 -3.65 -14.64
C ASP A 119 21.48 -2.39 -13.84
N ALA A 120 22.38 -1.58 -14.40
CA ALA A 120 22.85 -0.31 -13.84
C ALA A 120 22.63 0.86 -14.84
N LEU A 121 21.65 0.75 -15.75
CA LEU A 121 21.47 1.75 -16.82
C LEU A 121 20.79 3.02 -16.29
N TYR A 122 19.64 2.88 -15.62
CA TYR A 122 18.82 4.00 -15.15
C TYR A 122 18.20 3.71 -13.78
N GLY A 123 18.49 4.56 -12.79
CA GLY A 123 17.88 4.48 -11.44
C GLY A 123 16.59 5.31 -11.30
N ALA A 124 16.13 5.53 -10.07
CA ALA A 124 14.81 6.08 -9.74
C ALA A 124 14.50 7.48 -10.31
N GLY A 125 15.52 8.31 -10.54
CA GLY A 125 15.38 9.70 -10.95
C GLY A 125 15.07 9.94 -12.43
N LEU A 126 15.07 8.91 -13.27
CA LEU A 126 14.91 9.04 -14.72
C LEU A 126 13.79 8.12 -15.25
N SER A 127 12.63 8.72 -15.54
CA SER A 127 11.56 8.07 -16.32
C SER A 127 11.89 8.08 -17.83
N LYS A 128 13.10 7.65 -18.20
CA LYS A 128 13.47 7.51 -19.61
C LYS A 128 13.02 6.15 -20.13
N LYS A 129 12.53 6.14 -21.37
CA LYS A 129 12.36 4.89 -22.11
C LYS A 129 13.76 4.29 -22.30
N ILE A 130 13.93 3.02 -21.94
CA ILE A 130 15.17 2.30 -22.22
C ILE A 130 15.39 2.21 -23.74
N SER A 131 16.65 2.15 -24.17
CA SER A 131 16.99 2.07 -25.58
C SER A 131 16.55 0.76 -26.22
N LEU A 132 16.62 0.68 -27.55
CA LEU A 132 16.38 -0.56 -28.28
C LEU A 132 17.40 -1.64 -27.92
N HIS A 133 18.67 -1.27 -27.69
CA HIS A 133 19.71 -2.21 -27.28
C HIS A 133 19.44 -2.75 -25.87
N ALA A 134 19.14 -1.88 -24.90
CA ALA A 134 18.76 -2.29 -23.56
C ALA A 134 17.51 -3.18 -23.56
N SER A 135 16.51 -2.85 -24.40
CA SER A 135 15.31 -3.68 -24.58
C SER A 135 15.63 -5.06 -25.15
N ALA A 136 16.58 -5.16 -26.08
CA ALA A 136 17.01 -6.43 -26.66
C ALA A 136 17.71 -7.31 -25.61
N VAL A 137 18.60 -6.73 -24.80
CA VAL A 137 19.27 -7.45 -23.69
C VAL A 137 18.26 -7.94 -22.66
N SER A 138 17.32 -7.08 -22.24
CA SER A 138 16.23 -7.47 -21.32
C SER A 138 15.39 -8.61 -21.91
N GLY A 139 15.04 -8.53 -23.20
CA GLY A 139 14.30 -9.58 -23.89
C GLY A 139 15.05 -10.91 -23.98
N LEU A 140 16.35 -10.87 -24.25
CA LEU A 140 17.21 -12.06 -24.26
C LEU A 140 17.32 -12.68 -22.87
N ALA A 141 17.58 -11.86 -21.84
CA ALA A 141 17.66 -12.34 -20.46
C ALA A 141 16.36 -13.05 -20.03
N ALA A 142 15.20 -12.49 -20.39
CA ALA A 142 13.91 -13.12 -20.13
C ALA A 142 13.70 -14.43 -20.91
N ALA A 143 14.08 -14.47 -22.20
CA ALA A 143 13.93 -15.65 -23.05
C ALA A 143 14.82 -16.82 -22.59
N GLU A 144 16.06 -16.52 -22.23
CA GLU A 144 17.07 -17.49 -21.79
C GLU A 144 17.02 -17.80 -20.28
N ARG A 145 16.10 -17.14 -19.55
CA ARG A 145 15.96 -17.23 -18.09
C ARG A 145 17.26 -16.89 -17.34
N VAL A 146 17.97 -15.88 -17.83
CA VAL A 146 19.15 -15.32 -17.17
C VAL A 146 18.70 -14.43 -16.01
N PRO A 147 19.19 -14.65 -14.78
CA PRO A 147 18.85 -13.82 -13.65
C PRO A 147 19.27 -12.37 -13.84
N VAL A 148 18.41 -11.44 -13.41
CA VAL A 148 18.65 -9.99 -13.47
C VAL A 148 18.70 -9.41 -12.06
N VAL A 149 19.77 -8.68 -11.75
CA VAL A 149 19.92 -7.86 -10.55
C VAL A 149 19.88 -6.39 -10.94
N SER A 150 18.87 -5.66 -10.51
CA SER A 150 18.77 -4.22 -10.80
C SER A 150 19.30 -3.36 -9.66
N ILE A 151 20.06 -2.33 -10.02
CA ILE A 151 20.57 -1.31 -9.09
C ILE A 151 19.54 -0.19 -8.98
N ASP A 152 19.15 0.13 -7.75
CA ASP A 152 18.14 1.10 -7.33
C ASP A 152 16.71 0.78 -7.78
N LEU A 153 16.47 0.73 -9.09
CA LEU A 153 15.20 0.30 -9.71
C LEU A 153 15.49 -0.43 -11.02
N PRO A 154 14.61 -1.37 -11.44
CA PRO A 154 14.69 -1.90 -12.79
C PRO A 154 14.61 -0.78 -13.82
N SER A 155 15.60 -0.71 -14.69
CA SER A 155 15.72 0.32 -15.71
C SER A 155 14.44 0.38 -16.54
N GLY A 156 13.87 1.59 -16.64
CA GLY A 156 12.60 1.85 -17.32
C GLY A 156 11.38 1.87 -16.41
N VAL A 157 11.53 1.60 -15.11
CA VAL A 157 10.49 1.82 -14.10
C VAL A 157 10.64 3.21 -13.47
N SER A 158 9.54 3.96 -13.40
CA SER A 158 9.52 5.24 -12.69
C SER A 158 9.52 5.02 -11.17
N GLY A 159 10.54 5.53 -10.47
CA GLY A 159 10.60 5.48 -9.01
C GLY A 159 9.46 6.22 -8.30
N GLU A 160 8.87 7.23 -8.93
CA GLU A 160 7.75 8.01 -8.38
C GLU A 160 6.39 7.33 -8.58
N THR A 161 6.19 6.70 -9.74
CA THR A 161 4.84 6.27 -10.17
C THR A 161 4.68 4.76 -10.28
N GLY A 162 5.78 4.01 -10.37
CA GLY A 162 5.77 2.59 -10.72
C GLY A 162 5.43 2.31 -12.19
N LEU A 163 5.13 3.34 -13.00
CA LEU A 163 4.81 3.16 -14.42
C LEU A 163 6.05 2.76 -15.21
N SER A 164 5.84 1.93 -16.23
CA SER A 164 6.88 1.50 -17.16
C SER A 164 6.32 1.21 -18.55
N ASN A 165 7.12 1.45 -19.59
CA ASN A 165 6.79 1.19 -21.00
C ASN A 165 7.71 0.15 -21.66
N ALA A 166 8.96 0.08 -21.23
CA ALA A 166 9.97 -0.90 -21.62
C ALA A 166 10.92 -1.03 -20.43
N TYR A 167 11.23 -2.25 -20.02
CA TYR A 167 11.80 -2.50 -18.70
C TYR A 167 12.74 -3.69 -18.68
N PHE A 168 13.58 -3.71 -17.66
CA PHE A 168 14.10 -4.95 -17.10
C PHE A 168 13.10 -5.54 -16.10
N LYS A 169 13.05 -6.86 -16.04
CA LYS A 169 12.36 -7.58 -14.96
C LYS A 169 13.45 -8.21 -14.10
N ALA A 170 13.61 -7.68 -12.90
CA ALA A 170 14.60 -8.15 -11.95
C ALA A 170 14.10 -9.37 -11.17
N ASP A 171 15.03 -10.27 -10.86
CA ASP A 171 14.86 -11.28 -9.82
C ASP A 171 15.15 -10.67 -8.45
N VAL A 172 16.10 -9.73 -8.39
CA VAL A 172 16.46 -8.96 -7.19
C VAL A 172 16.69 -7.50 -7.56
N THR A 173 16.09 -6.57 -6.82
CA THR A 173 16.40 -5.15 -6.87
C THR A 173 17.09 -4.74 -5.58
N VAL A 174 18.28 -4.16 -5.68
CA VAL A 174 19.00 -3.60 -4.53
C VAL A 174 18.84 -2.08 -4.59
N THR A 175 18.05 -1.54 -3.66
CA THR A 175 17.84 -0.09 -3.51
C THR A 175 18.51 0.43 -2.25
N PHE A 176 18.64 1.74 -2.13
CA PHE A 176 19.45 2.37 -1.09
C PHE A 176 18.61 3.21 -0.14
N VAL A 177 18.92 3.11 1.14
CA VAL A 177 18.37 3.88 2.28
C VAL A 177 16.89 3.65 2.55
N ARG A 178 16.02 3.92 1.58
CA ARG A 178 14.56 3.70 1.64
C ARG A 178 14.01 3.21 0.30
N LYS A 179 12.87 2.54 0.35
CA LYS A 179 12.10 2.23 -0.86
C LYS A 179 11.54 3.52 -1.46
N LYS A 180 11.32 3.50 -2.77
CA LYS A 180 10.59 4.51 -3.54
C LYS A 180 9.18 4.00 -3.85
N PRO A 181 8.19 4.87 -4.12
CA PRO A 181 6.84 4.43 -4.46
C PRO A 181 6.78 3.40 -5.59
N GLY A 182 7.66 3.52 -6.60
CA GLY A 182 7.74 2.62 -7.74
C GLY A 182 8.10 1.17 -7.39
N HIS A 183 8.69 0.91 -6.22
CA HIS A 183 8.90 -0.46 -5.72
C HIS A 183 7.62 -1.12 -5.21
N LEU A 184 6.63 -0.31 -4.83
CA LEU A 184 5.41 -0.78 -4.16
C LEU A 184 4.17 -0.67 -5.03
N LEU A 185 4.17 0.26 -6.00
CA LEU A 185 3.10 0.49 -6.96
C LEU A 185 3.22 -0.40 -8.20
N MET A 186 2.08 -0.79 -8.76
CA MET A 186 2.02 -1.56 -10.01
C MET A 186 2.14 -0.64 -11.24
N PRO A 187 2.73 -1.12 -12.35
CA PRO A 187 3.36 -2.43 -12.52
C PRO A 187 4.77 -2.56 -11.93
N GLY A 188 5.44 -1.46 -11.55
CA GLY A 188 6.84 -1.46 -11.11
C GLY A 188 7.18 -2.51 -10.05
N ARG A 189 6.31 -2.70 -9.05
CA ARG A 189 6.48 -3.73 -8.01
C ARG A 189 6.67 -5.14 -8.58
N SER A 190 5.93 -5.54 -9.61
CA SER A 190 6.07 -6.88 -10.19
C SER A 190 7.33 -7.06 -11.04
N LEU A 191 8.03 -5.97 -11.32
CA LEU A 191 9.29 -5.94 -12.06
C LEU A 191 10.51 -5.91 -11.15
N CYS A 192 10.34 -5.65 -9.85
CA CYS A 192 11.45 -5.51 -8.91
C CYS A 192 11.97 -6.84 -8.35
N GLY A 193 11.20 -7.93 -8.48
CA GLY A 193 11.54 -9.20 -7.81
C GLY A 193 11.59 -9.03 -6.29
N GLU A 194 12.58 -9.65 -5.65
CA GLU A 194 12.87 -9.37 -4.24
C GLU A 194 13.54 -8.00 -4.09
N ILE A 195 13.07 -7.18 -3.15
CA ILE A 195 13.64 -5.85 -2.89
C ILE A 195 14.51 -5.89 -1.64
N ILE A 196 15.79 -5.59 -1.81
CA ILE A 196 16.77 -5.44 -0.73
C ILE A 196 17.04 -3.94 -0.54
N VAL A 197 16.84 -3.43 0.67
CA VAL A 197 17.21 -2.06 1.03
C VAL A 197 18.57 -2.07 1.71
N ALA A 198 19.58 -1.54 1.04
CA ALA A 198 20.95 -1.46 1.54
C ALA A 198 21.20 -0.12 2.26
N ASP A 199 21.89 -0.19 3.40
CA ASP A 199 22.43 0.97 4.09
C ASP A 199 23.75 1.38 3.41
N ILE A 200 23.78 2.58 2.86
CA ILE A 200 24.95 3.16 2.19
C ILE A 200 25.61 4.26 3.03
N GLY A 201 25.27 4.37 4.32
CA GLY A 201 25.86 5.33 5.24
C GLY A 201 25.15 6.69 5.31
N ILE A 202 23.88 6.77 4.89
CA ILE A 202 23.03 7.95 5.12
C ILE A 202 22.28 7.76 6.45
N PRO A 203 22.56 8.58 7.49
CA PRO A 203 21.91 8.43 8.79
C PRO A 203 20.41 8.70 8.74
N ASP A 204 19.64 7.97 9.56
CA ASP A 204 18.20 8.19 9.71
C ASP A 204 17.88 9.62 10.17
N ALA A 205 18.76 10.26 10.95
CA ALA A 205 18.60 11.66 11.36
C ALA A 205 18.46 12.64 10.18
N ILE A 206 19.09 12.36 9.02
CA ILE A 206 18.91 13.16 7.80
C ILE A 206 17.53 12.91 7.21
N VAL A 207 17.06 11.66 7.24
CA VAL A 207 15.73 11.30 6.74
C VAL A 207 14.63 11.93 7.61
N ASP A 208 14.85 12.01 8.92
CA ASP A 208 13.93 12.60 9.90
C ASP A 208 13.75 14.11 9.72
N GLU A 209 14.67 14.80 9.03
CA GLU A 209 14.50 16.20 8.65
C GLU A 209 13.37 16.37 7.62
N PHE A 210 13.07 15.34 6.84
CA PHE A 210 11.94 15.32 5.95
C PHE A 210 10.67 14.99 6.75
N LYS A 211 9.63 15.82 6.58
CA LYS A 211 8.29 15.49 7.08
C LYS A 211 7.63 14.46 6.18
N ILE A 212 8.18 13.24 6.16
CA ILE A 212 7.74 12.17 5.27
C ILE A 212 6.26 11.86 5.53
N LYS A 213 5.50 11.76 4.43
CA LYS A 213 4.07 11.44 4.44
C LYS A 213 3.74 10.14 3.72
N THR A 214 4.73 9.39 3.27
CA THR A 214 4.54 8.13 2.53
C THR A 214 5.24 7.00 3.28
N PHE A 215 4.51 5.90 3.51
CA PHE A 215 5.07 4.73 4.20
C PHE A 215 4.70 3.43 3.49
N GLU A 216 5.49 2.40 3.71
CA GLU A 216 5.12 1.03 3.41
C GLU A 216 4.16 0.52 4.49
N ASN A 217 3.08 -0.14 4.10
CA ASN A 217 2.14 -0.70 5.07
C ASN A 217 2.71 -1.98 5.69
N THR A 218 3.30 -1.84 6.87
CA THR A 218 3.79 -2.94 7.71
C THR A 218 3.21 -2.82 9.12
N PRO A 219 3.14 -3.92 9.90
CA PRO A 219 2.68 -3.85 11.27
C PRO A 219 3.41 -2.80 12.10
N ASP A 220 4.73 -2.67 11.97
CA ASP A 220 5.55 -1.70 12.71
C ASP A 220 5.02 -0.26 12.62
N PHE A 221 4.34 0.13 11.53
CA PHE A 221 3.74 1.46 11.36
C PHE A 221 2.55 1.73 12.29
N TRP A 222 1.66 0.75 12.47
CA TRP A 222 0.38 0.93 13.17
C TRP A 222 0.25 0.06 14.42
N LEU A 223 1.20 -0.82 14.70
CA LEU A 223 1.15 -1.77 15.81
C LEU A 223 1.05 -1.06 17.15
N TYR A 224 1.67 0.11 17.32
CA TYR A 224 1.49 0.90 18.54
C TYR A 224 0.02 1.29 18.79
N SER A 225 -0.72 1.60 17.73
CA SER A 225 -2.15 1.94 17.77
C SER A 225 -3.05 0.70 17.80
N PHE A 226 -2.53 -0.50 17.54
CA PHE A 226 -3.33 -1.72 17.50
C PHE A 226 -3.91 -2.06 18.89
N PRO A 227 -5.17 -2.55 18.98
CA PRO A 227 -5.85 -2.71 20.26
C PRO A 227 -5.11 -3.66 21.21
N LYS A 228 -4.88 -3.21 22.46
CA LYS A 228 -4.40 -4.09 23.54
C LYS A 228 -5.56 -4.86 24.14
N THR A 229 -5.40 -6.16 24.30
CA THR A 229 -6.28 -6.97 25.15
C THR A 229 -5.87 -6.79 26.62
N ALA A 230 -6.52 -5.88 27.34
CA ALA A 230 -6.33 -5.76 28.79
C ALA A 230 -7.32 -6.68 29.53
N VAL A 231 -6.91 -7.24 30.67
CA VAL A 231 -7.70 -8.20 31.47
C VAL A 231 -9.02 -7.58 31.97
N ASP A 232 -9.09 -6.26 32.11
CA ASP A 232 -10.27 -5.48 32.50
C ASP A 232 -11.14 -5.01 31.31
N THR A 233 -10.86 -5.48 30.09
CA THR A 233 -11.58 -5.04 28.89
C THR A 233 -12.96 -5.72 28.80
N HIS A 234 -14.01 -5.00 29.18
CA HIS A 234 -15.40 -5.42 28.95
C HIS A 234 -15.86 -5.14 27.51
N LYS A 235 -16.93 -5.84 27.06
CA LYS A 235 -17.48 -5.73 25.69
C LYS A 235 -17.75 -4.30 25.21
N TYR A 236 -18.12 -3.39 26.12
CA TYR A 236 -18.37 -1.98 25.79
C TYR A 236 -17.09 -1.20 25.42
N LYS A 237 -15.92 -1.59 25.95
CA LYS A 237 -14.63 -0.99 25.56
C LYS A 237 -14.15 -1.43 24.17
N ARG A 238 -14.77 -2.46 23.58
CA ARG A 238 -14.44 -2.99 22.24
C ARG A 238 -15.37 -2.45 21.14
N GLY A 239 -16.25 -1.53 21.51
CA GLY A 239 -17.18 -0.85 20.63
C GLY A 239 -18.26 -1.74 20.00
N HIS A 240 -19.16 -1.09 19.30
CA HIS A 240 -20.33 -1.62 18.62
C HIS A 240 -20.31 -1.21 17.15
N VAL A 241 -20.25 -2.21 16.27
CA VAL A 241 -20.35 -2.03 14.82
C VAL A 241 -21.77 -2.32 14.36
N SER A 242 -22.31 -1.47 13.49
CA SER A 242 -23.60 -1.71 12.85
C SER A 242 -23.46 -1.77 11.33
N VAL A 243 -24.03 -2.80 10.69
CA VAL A 243 -23.87 -3.09 9.26
C VAL A 243 -25.23 -3.08 8.57
N PHE A 244 -25.39 -2.29 7.52
CA PHE A 244 -26.63 -2.23 6.76
C PHE A 244 -26.73 -3.41 5.77
N SER A 245 -27.88 -4.09 5.77
CA SER A 245 -28.17 -5.20 4.88
C SER A 245 -28.96 -4.77 3.65
N GLY A 246 -28.61 -5.38 2.52
CA GLY A 246 -29.46 -5.41 1.34
C GLY A 246 -30.76 -6.17 1.55
N GLY A 247 -31.56 -6.22 0.47
CA GLY A 247 -32.78 -7.03 0.41
C GLY A 247 -32.52 -8.54 0.48
N PRO A 248 -33.59 -9.37 0.44
CA PRO A 248 -33.52 -10.80 0.72
C PRO A 248 -32.54 -11.59 -0.17
N SER A 249 -32.27 -11.12 -1.40
CA SER A 249 -31.33 -11.77 -2.34
C SER A 249 -29.88 -11.28 -2.22
N ALA A 250 -29.58 -10.33 -1.34
CA ALA A 250 -28.27 -9.67 -1.23
C ALA A 250 -27.76 -9.55 0.23
N THR A 251 -28.33 -10.34 1.15
CA THR A 251 -27.95 -10.34 2.58
C THR A 251 -26.53 -10.87 2.84
N GLY A 252 -25.97 -11.65 1.90
CA GLY A 252 -24.63 -12.25 2.03
C GLY A 252 -23.54 -11.23 2.37
N ALA A 253 -23.51 -10.10 1.67
CA ALA A 253 -22.50 -9.07 1.83
C ALA A 253 -22.47 -8.49 3.26
N ALA A 254 -23.62 -8.09 3.79
CA ALA A 254 -23.72 -7.58 5.15
C ALA A 254 -23.37 -8.62 6.22
N ARG A 255 -23.73 -9.89 5.99
CA ARG A 255 -23.36 -11.00 6.91
C ARG A 255 -21.85 -11.24 6.92
N LEU A 256 -21.19 -11.15 5.77
CA LEU A 256 -19.73 -11.23 5.66
C LEU A 256 -19.04 -10.09 6.41
N SER A 257 -19.46 -8.84 6.18
CA SER A 257 -18.94 -7.68 6.91
C SER A 257 -19.15 -7.81 8.42
N ALA A 258 -20.34 -8.21 8.85
CA ALA A 258 -20.67 -8.35 10.27
C ALA A 258 -19.85 -9.47 10.95
N MET A 259 -19.68 -10.61 10.27
CA MET A 259 -18.85 -11.71 10.78
C MET A 259 -17.37 -11.31 10.86
N ALA A 260 -16.86 -10.63 9.83
CA ALA A 260 -15.49 -10.10 9.83
C ALA A 260 -15.27 -9.11 10.97
N ALA A 261 -16.22 -8.21 11.21
CA ALA A 261 -16.15 -7.26 12.32
C ALA A 261 -16.11 -7.96 13.69
N ALA A 262 -16.97 -8.95 13.90
CA ALA A 262 -16.97 -9.75 15.13
C ALA A 262 -15.63 -10.49 15.33
N ARG A 263 -15.08 -11.08 14.25
CA ARG A 263 -13.80 -11.80 14.28
C ARG A 263 -12.60 -10.88 14.51
N ALA A 264 -12.63 -9.68 13.94
CA ALA A 264 -11.60 -8.66 14.10
C ALA A 264 -11.64 -7.95 15.48
N GLY A 265 -12.62 -8.28 16.33
CA GLY A 265 -12.60 -7.95 17.75
C GLY A 265 -13.60 -6.89 18.20
N ALA A 266 -14.58 -6.52 17.37
CA ALA A 266 -15.71 -5.68 17.80
C ALA A 266 -16.44 -6.32 19.00
N GLY A 267 -16.80 -5.50 19.99
CA GLY A 267 -17.46 -5.96 21.21
C GLY A 267 -18.92 -6.37 21.02
N ALA A 268 -19.60 -5.71 20.09
CA ALA A 268 -20.95 -6.01 19.65
C ALA A 268 -21.08 -5.74 18.15
N VAL A 269 -21.91 -6.53 17.46
CA VAL A 269 -22.23 -6.31 16.04
C VAL A 269 -23.73 -6.43 15.83
N THR A 270 -24.31 -5.45 15.15
CA THR A 270 -25.73 -5.48 14.73
C THR A 270 -25.84 -5.38 13.21
N VAL A 271 -26.62 -6.26 12.59
CA VAL A 271 -27.10 -6.07 11.22
C VAL A 271 -28.40 -5.27 11.25
N LEU A 272 -28.43 -4.16 10.53
CA LEU A 272 -29.59 -3.32 10.27
C LEU A 272 -30.22 -3.77 8.96
N SER A 273 -31.38 -4.42 9.02
CA SER A 273 -31.98 -5.12 7.89
C SER A 273 -33.32 -4.51 7.50
N PRO A 274 -33.64 -4.38 6.20
CA PRO A 274 -35.00 -4.08 5.79
C PRO A 274 -35.94 -5.22 6.19
N GLU A 275 -37.21 -4.89 6.42
CA GLU A 275 -38.28 -5.82 6.85
C GLU A 275 -38.28 -7.13 6.04
N ASN A 276 -38.27 -7.00 4.71
CA ASN A 276 -38.33 -8.13 3.78
C ASN A 276 -37.09 -9.05 3.78
N ALA A 277 -36.00 -8.66 4.45
CA ALA A 277 -34.78 -9.47 4.60
C ALA A 277 -34.56 -9.97 6.04
N MET A 278 -35.42 -9.59 6.98
CA MET A 278 -35.27 -9.96 8.40
C MET A 278 -35.19 -11.48 8.61
N GLN A 279 -36.10 -12.26 8.01
CA GLN A 279 -36.10 -13.71 8.18
C GLN A 279 -34.88 -14.39 7.51
N VAL A 280 -34.42 -13.88 6.37
CA VAL A 280 -33.23 -14.39 5.68
C VAL A 280 -31.98 -14.15 6.54
N ASN A 281 -31.87 -12.98 7.15
CA ASN A 281 -30.77 -12.68 8.07
C ASN A 281 -30.88 -13.53 9.36
N ALA A 282 -32.06 -13.59 9.98
CA ALA A 282 -32.29 -14.33 11.23
C ALA A 282 -31.94 -15.82 11.11
N ALA A 283 -32.14 -16.43 9.94
CA ALA A 283 -31.81 -17.83 9.70
C ALA A 283 -30.30 -18.15 9.75
N HIS A 284 -29.43 -17.14 9.62
CA HIS A 284 -27.97 -17.32 9.55
C HIS A 284 -27.17 -16.56 10.62
N LEU A 285 -27.78 -15.58 11.28
CA LEU A 285 -27.12 -14.78 12.32
C LEU A 285 -27.37 -15.40 13.70
N THR A 286 -26.29 -15.75 14.39
CA THR A 286 -26.34 -16.35 15.73
C THR A 286 -25.84 -15.38 16.80
N SER A 287 -24.54 -15.06 16.78
CA SER A 287 -23.92 -14.11 17.73
C SER A 287 -24.07 -12.65 17.32
N ILE A 288 -24.43 -12.40 16.06
CA ILE A 288 -24.63 -11.06 15.50
C ILE A 288 -26.09 -10.67 15.76
N MET A 289 -26.30 -9.52 16.36
CA MET A 289 -27.65 -9.00 16.61
C MET A 289 -28.31 -8.60 15.29
N LEU A 290 -29.63 -8.67 15.24
CA LEU A 290 -30.42 -8.27 14.09
C LEU A 290 -31.46 -7.23 14.54
N ARG A 291 -31.54 -6.12 13.83
CA ARG A 291 -32.54 -5.06 14.05
C ARG A 291 -33.14 -4.68 12.71
N GLU A 292 -34.46 -4.60 12.69
CA GLU A 292 -35.18 -4.05 11.55
C GLU A 292 -34.88 -2.55 11.41
N ALA A 293 -34.57 -2.13 10.19
CA ALA A 293 -34.24 -0.77 9.79
C ALA A 293 -34.65 -0.57 8.33
N GLY A 294 -35.92 -0.24 8.10
CA GLY A 294 -36.50 0.05 6.79
C GLY A 294 -36.58 1.54 6.44
N SER A 295 -36.47 2.42 7.44
CA SER A 295 -36.54 3.88 7.27
C SER A 295 -35.45 4.63 8.03
N MET A 296 -35.27 5.92 7.73
CA MET A 296 -34.29 6.74 8.44
C MET A 296 -34.71 7.01 9.89
N GLU A 297 -36.01 7.07 10.17
CA GLU A 297 -36.56 7.24 11.51
C GLU A 297 -36.18 6.06 12.43
N GLU A 298 -36.34 4.83 11.94
CA GLU A 298 -35.94 3.61 12.67
C GLU A 298 -34.43 3.55 12.91
N VAL A 299 -33.64 4.00 11.92
CA VAL A 299 -32.18 4.10 12.05
C VAL A 299 -31.82 5.14 13.11
N GLN A 300 -32.44 6.32 13.09
CA GLN A 300 -32.19 7.36 14.08
C GLN A 300 -32.57 6.90 15.50
N GLU A 301 -33.69 6.19 15.66
CA GLU A 301 -34.10 5.58 16.93
C GLU A 301 -33.00 4.62 17.44
N PHE A 302 -32.52 3.74 16.58
CA PHE A 302 -31.46 2.79 16.92
C PHE A 302 -30.14 3.50 17.28
N LEU A 303 -29.70 4.47 16.48
CA LEU A 303 -28.47 5.23 16.73
C LEU A 303 -28.54 6.00 18.05
N SER A 304 -29.70 6.57 18.37
CA SER A 304 -29.94 7.29 19.63
C SER A 304 -29.97 6.37 20.84
N ALA A 305 -30.44 5.13 20.68
CA ALA A 305 -30.57 4.18 21.78
C ALA A 305 -29.28 3.36 22.04
N ARG A 306 -28.50 3.07 20.98
CA ARG A 306 -27.36 2.15 21.05
C ARG A 306 -26.00 2.81 20.89
N HIS A 307 -25.94 4.00 20.28
CA HIS A 307 -24.70 4.75 20.04
C HIS A 307 -23.56 3.91 19.45
N PRO A 308 -23.77 3.19 18.33
CA PRO A 308 -22.68 2.45 17.71
C PRO A 308 -21.56 3.39 17.26
N GLU A 309 -20.32 3.01 17.53
CA GLU A 309 -19.14 3.77 17.18
C GLU A 309 -18.89 3.77 15.67
N VAL A 310 -19.30 2.71 14.97
CA VAL A 310 -19.04 2.56 13.53
C VAL A 310 -20.21 1.97 12.77
N LEU A 311 -20.48 2.56 11.61
CA LEU A 311 -21.47 2.09 10.63
C LEU A 311 -20.77 1.59 9.37
N VAL A 312 -21.22 0.45 8.82
CA VAL A 312 -20.82 -0.03 7.50
C VAL A 312 -22.02 0.07 6.57
N PHE A 313 -21.90 0.85 5.51
CA PHE A 313 -22.99 1.13 4.58
C PHE A 313 -22.53 0.91 3.13
N GLY A 314 -23.27 0.10 2.36
CA GLY A 314 -22.99 -0.14 0.95
C GLY A 314 -23.05 -1.60 0.49
N PRO A 315 -22.39 -2.55 1.16
CA PRO A 315 -22.36 -3.96 0.74
C PRO A 315 -23.76 -4.55 0.48
N GLY A 316 -24.07 -4.86 -0.79
CA GLY A 316 -25.31 -5.53 -1.19
C GLY A 316 -26.58 -4.67 -1.22
N LEU A 317 -26.49 -3.33 -1.11
CA LEU A 317 -27.65 -2.44 -1.10
C LEU A 317 -28.26 -2.20 -2.50
N GLY A 318 -27.49 -2.46 -3.55
CA GLY A 318 -27.81 -2.18 -4.94
C GLY A 318 -27.49 -0.72 -5.34
N PRO A 319 -26.87 -0.49 -6.50
CA PRO A 319 -26.32 0.82 -6.86
C PRO A 319 -27.40 1.76 -7.43
N LYS A 320 -28.34 2.19 -6.58
CA LYS A 320 -29.45 3.10 -6.93
C LYS A 320 -29.27 4.49 -6.32
N PRO A 321 -29.70 5.59 -6.98
CA PRO A 321 -29.60 6.95 -6.44
C PRO A 321 -30.10 7.10 -5.00
N LYS A 322 -31.24 6.48 -4.68
CA LYS A 322 -31.81 6.46 -3.32
C LYS A 322 -30.87 5.94 -2.22
N VAL A 323 -29.93 5.05 -2.56
CA VAL A 323 -28.92 4.55 -1.60
C VAL A 323 -27.88 5.63 -1.33
N GLY A 324 -27.52 6.43 -2.34
CA GLY A 324 -26.67 7.60 -2.18
C GLY A 324 -27.35 8.68 -1.36
N ASP A 325 -28.63 8.97 -1.64
CA ASP A 325 -29.43 9.92 -0.84
C ASP A 325 -29.49 9.50 0.63
N PHE A 326 -29.73 8.21 0.88
CA PHE A 326 -29.75 7.66 2.23
C PHE A 326 -28.38 7.78 2.92
N ALA A 327 -27.27 7.56 2.20
CA ALA A 327 -25.93 7.75 2.76
C ALA A 327 -25.68 9.20 3.19
N LEU A 328 -26.12 10.19 2.39
CA LEU A 328 -26.00 11.60 2.75
C LEU A 328 -26.85 11.95 3.98
N GLN A 329 -28.09 11.45 4.03
CA GLN A 329 -28.95 11.61 5.19
C GLN A 329 -28.33 10.96 6.43
N LEU A 330 -27.74 9.77 6.30
CA LEU A 330 -27.08 9.07 7.39
C LEU A 330 -25.90 9.88 7.96
N ILE A 331 -25.06 10.46 7.07
CA ILE A 331 -23.96 11.34 7.48
C ILE A 331 -24.49 12.55 8.27
N ALA A 332 -25.55 13.20 7.78
CA ALA A 332 -26.17 14.33 8.45
C ALA A 332 -26.78 13.94 9.81
N THR A 333 -27.52 12.83 9.87
CA THR A 333 -28.12 12.31 11.12
C THR A 333 -27.05 12.03 12.17
N VAL A 334 -25.95 11.37 11.80
CA VAL A 334 -24.84 11.11 12.73
C VAL A 334 -24.18 12.42 13.18
N ALA A 335 -24.00 13.39 12.28
CA ALA A 335 -23.47 14.70 12.64
C ALA A 335 -24.38 15.45 13.64
N ASP A 336 -25.70 15.38 13.46
CA ASP A 336 -26.67 16.02 14.36
C ASP A 336 -26.72 15.34 15.74
N LEU A 337 -26.69 14.01 15.78
CA LEU A 337 -26.62 13.27 17.06
C LEU A 337 -25.33 13.61 17.83
N ASN A 338 -24.20 13.81 17.14
CA ASN A 338 -22.95 14.25 17.76
C ASN A 338 -23.06 15.65 18.39
N ARG A 339 -23.84 16.57 17.80
CA ARG A 339 -24.07 17.91 18.36
C ARG A 339 -24.83 17.86 19.68
N MET A 340 -25.77 16.91 19.80
CA MET A 340 -26.63 16.75 20.98
C MET A 340 -25.89 16.08 22.15
N SER A 341 -24.87 15.26 21.86
CA SER A 341 -24.03 14.61 22.87
C SER A 341 -22.98 15.59 23.43
N THR A 342 -23.36 16.39 24.42
CA THR A 342 -22.52 17.42 25.09
C THR A 342 -21.39 16.88 25.97
N SER A 343 -20.99 15.60 25.83
CA SER A 343 -20.01 15.00 26.75
C SER A 343 -18.57 15.47 26.45
N SER A 344 -18.08 16.32 27.35
CA SER A 344 -16.77 16.98 27.35
C SER A 344 -15.58 16.07 27.71
N PHE A 345 -15.55 14.83 27.23
CA PHE A 345 -14.45 13.91 27.52
C PHE A 345 -14.10 13.05 26.30
N GLY A 346 -13.20 13.53 25.43
CA GLY A 346 -12.29 12.68 24.64
C GLY A 346 -12.86 11.55 23.76
N ILE A 347 -14.18 11.44 23.53
CA ILE A 347 -14.76 10.36 22.71
C ILE A 347 -14.46 10.65 21.24
N GLN A 348 -13.84 9.67 20.59
CA GLN A 348 -13.56 9.65 19.16
C GLN A 348 -14.87 9.81 18.37
N ARG A 349 -14.90 10.69 17.35
CA ARG A 349 -16.11 10.86 16.51
C ARG A 349 -16.51 9.50 15.91
N PRO A 350 -17.81 9.17 15.85
CA PRO A 350 -18.27 7.96 15.18
C PRO A 350 -17.83 7.95 13.72
N ALA A 351 -17.71 6.75 13.15
CA ALA A 351 -17.21 6.56 11.81
C ALA A 351 -18.24 5.88 10.89
N ILE A 352 -18.14 6.16 9.59
CA ILE A 352 -18.90 5.46 8.56
C ILE A 352 -17.93 4.91 7.53
N VAL A 353 -17.95 3.59 7.35
CA VAL A 353 -17.27 2.89 6.26
C VAL A 353 -18.25 2.78 5.09
N LEU A 354 -17.95 3.51 4.01
CA LEU A 354 -18.69 3.47 2.75
C LEU A 354 -17.97 2.55 1.78
N ASP A 355 -18.62 1.46 1.37
CA ASP A 355 -18.08 0.48 0.41
C ASP A 355 -19.07 0.21 -0.74
N ALA A 356 -18.60 -0.44 -1.80
CA ALA A 356 -19.43 -1.08 -2.81
C ALA A 356 -20.55 -0.18 -3.40
N ASP A 357 -21.81 -0.60 -3.24
CA ASP A 357 -22.96 0.08 -3.80
C ASP A 357 -23.16 1.48 -3.21
N ALA A 358 -22.73 1.76 -1.98
CA ALA A 358 -22.81 3.13 -1.44
C ALA A 358 -21.94 4.10 -2.23
N ILE A 359 -20.69 3.69 -2.52
CA ILE A 359 -19.76 4.50 -3.31
C ILE A 359 -20.31 4.69 -4.72
N THR A 360 -20.72 3.59 -5.37
CA THR A 360 -21.27 3.65 -6.73
C THR A 360 -22.54 4.51 -6.77
N SER A 361 -23.41 4.40 -5.77
CA SER A 361 -24.61 5.21 -5.67
C SER A 361 -24.33 6.66 -5.38
N LEU A 362 -23.22 7.05 -4.76
CA LEU A 362 -22.88 8.46 -4.54
C LEU A 362 -22.30 9.15 -5.79
N ALA A 363 -21.94 8.37 -6.82
CA ALA A 363 -21.30 8.90 -8.04
C ALA A 363 -22.19 9.85 -8.87
N HIS A 364 -23.51 9.86 -8.68
CA HIS A 364 -24.40 10.82 -9.35
C HIS A 364 -24.42 12.20 -8.67
N GLN A 365 -23.93 12.30 -7.43
CA GLN A 365 -23.88 13.54 -6.64
C GLN A 365 -22.61 13.62 -5.75
N PRO A 366 -21.40 13.47 -6.33
CA PRO A 366 -20.15 13.42 -5.58
C PRO A 366 -19.93 14.69 -4.73
N GLN A 367 -20.32 15.85 -5.24
CA GLN A 367 -20.15 17.11 -4.51
C GLN A 367 -20.94 17.12 -3.19
N ALA A 368 -22.16 16.58 -3.19
CA ALA A 368 -22.97 16.53 -1.99
C ALA A 368 -22.34 15.63 -0.90
N LEU A 369 -21.64 14.56 -1.30
CA LEU A 369 -20.84 13.76 -0.36
C LEU A 369 -19.70 14.58 0.24
N PHE A 370 -18.95 15.31 -0.60
CA PHE A 370 -17.81 16.10 -0.14
C PHE A 370 -18.26 17.22 0.81
N ASP A 371 -19.36 17.89 0.49
CA ASP A 371 -19.95 18.92 1.34
C ASP A 371 -20.45 18.31 2.67
N ALA A 372 -21.09 17.14 2.62
CA ALA A 372 -21.55 16.43 3.83
C ALA A 372 -20.39 16.01 4.74
N ALA A 373 -19.26 15.58 4.18
CA ALA A 373 -18.05 15.19 4.91
C ALA A 373 -17.36 16.38 5.60
N LEU A 374 -17.66 17.61 5.18
CA LEU A 374 -17.12 18.86 5.75
C LEU A 374 -18.04 19.49 6.80
N LEU A 375 -19.23 18.91 7.05
CA LEU A 375 -20.14 19.43 8.06
C LEU A 375 -19.49 19.44 9.46
N PRO A 376 -19.78 20.45 10.31
CA PRO A 376 -19.33 20.44 11.69
C PRO A 376 -19.82 19.19 12.42
N LEU A 377 -18.88 18.48 13.06
CA LEU A 377 -19.10 17.19 13.73
C LEU A 377 -19.54 16.04 12.82
N ALA A 378 -19.29 16.15 11.50
CA ALA A 378 -19.43 15.03 10.58
C ALA A 378 -18.65 13.80 11.10
N PRO A 379 -19.20 12.59 10.91
CA PRO A 379 -18.50 11.36 11.23
C PRO A 379 -17.21 11.24 10.43
N VAL A 380 -16.27 10.45 10.95
CA VAL A 380 -15.08 10.09 10.18
C VAL A 380 -15.49 9.16 9.05
N LEU A 381 -15.14 9.49 7.81
CA LEU A 381 -15.46 8.67 6.66
C LEU A 381 -14.26 7.81 6.26
N VAL A 382 -14.52 6.53 5.98
CA VAL A 382 -13.59 5.65 5.27
C VAL A 382 -14.26 5.16 4.00
N LEU A 383 -13.66 5.46 2.85
CA LEU A 383 -14.14 5.00 1.54
C LEU A 383 -13.21 3.91 1.04
N THR A 384 -13.77 2.80 0.57
CA THR A 384 -12.99 1.63 0.10
C THR A 384 -13.19 1.33 -1.39
N PRO A 385 -13.03 2.28 -2.32
CA PRO A 385 -13.33 2.03 -3.73
C PRO A 385 -12.31 1.10 -4.40
N HIS A 386 -12.78 0.19 -5.24
CA HIS A 386 -11.94 -0.39 -6.30
C HIS A 386 -11.82 0.57 -7.50
N GLU A 387 -11.01 0.24 -8.52
CA GLU A 387 -10.74 1.15 -9.66
C GLU A 387 -12.00 1.67 -10.38
N GLY A 388 -12.94 0.79 -10.74
CA GLY A 388 -14.22 1.20 -11.32
C GLY A 388 -15.07 2.12 -10.43
N GLU A 389 -15.16 1.87 -9.12
CA GLU A 389 -15.85 2.75 -8.17
C GLU A 389 -15.15 4.10 -8.04
N PHE A 390 -13.82 4.08 -7.93
CA PHE A 390 -12.99 5.28 -7.87
C PHE A 390 -13.18 6.16 -9.11
N ALA A 391 -13.18 5.56 -10.30
CA ALA A 391 -13.39 6.29 -11.56
C ALA A 391 -14.80 6.88 -11.71
N ARG A 392 -15.81 6.29 -11.05
CA ARG A 392 -17.16 6.85 -11.01
C ARG A 392 -17.25 8.04 -10.06
N LEU A 393 -16.65 7.95 -8.87
CA LEU A 393 -16.73 8.99 -7.86
C LEU A 393 -15.76 10.17 -8.12
N PHE A 394 -14.59 9.90 -8.72
CA PHE A 394 -13.54 10.89 -9.01
C PHE A 394 -13.09 10.82 -10.49
N PRO A 395 -13.98 11.10 -11.46
CA PRO A 395 -13.70 10.87 -12.87
C PRO A 395 -12.55 11.71 -13.43
N ASP A 396 -12.35 12.94 -12.95
CA ASP A 396 -11.25 13.83 -13.35
C ASP A 396 -9.90 13.32 -12.83
N ILE A 397 -9.84 12.88 -11.57
CA ILE A 397 -8.62 12.33 -10.95
C ILE A 397 -8.26 10.98 -11.60
N ALA A 398 -9.25 10.12 -11.83
CA ALA A 398 -9.03 8.81 -12.41
C ALA A 398 -8.45 8.88 -13.84
N LYS A 399 -8.95 9.82 -14.66
CA LYS A 399 -8.54 10.01 -16.07
C LYS A 399 -7.11 10.53 -16.24
N ASP A 400 -6.51 11.14 -15.22
CA ASP A 400 -5.13 11.64 -15.32
C ASP A 400 -4.14 10.47 -15.38
N LYS A 401 -3.61 10.17 -16.58
CA LYS A 401 -2.64 9.09 -16.79
C LYS A 401 -1.23 9.43 -16.31
N LYS A 402 -0.95 10.70 -15.99
CA LYS A 402 0.38 11.13 -15.51
C LYS A 402 0.53 10.93 -14.00
N GLN A 403 -0.58 10.95 -13.26
CA GLN A 403 -0.57 10.77 -11.82
C GLN A 403 -0.41 9.30 -11.42
N SER A 404 0.45 9.06 -10.42
CA SER A 404 0.55 7.77 -9.74
C SER A 404 -0.74 7.45 -8.99
N LYS A 405 -0.97 6.17 -8.70
CA LYS A 405 -2.06 5.74 -7.82
C LYS A 405 -1.98 6.41 -6.44
N LEU A 406 -0.76 6.64 -5.94
CA LEU A 406 -0.48 7.38 -4.71
C LEU A 406 -1.01 8.81 -4.77
N ALA A 407 -0.67 9.56 -5.82
CA ALA A 407 -1.14 10.93 -6.01
C ALA A 407 -2.67 11.00 -6.14
N LYS A 408 -3.26 10.07 -6.90
CA LYS A 408 -4.73 9.97 -7.05
C LYS A 408 -5.44 9.70 -5.72
N ALA A 409 -4.92 8.78 -4.92
CA ALA A 409 -5.49 8.45 -3.62
C ALA A 409 -5.45 9.65 -2.67
N ARG A 410 -4.33 10.39 -2.63
CA ARG A 410 -4.20 11.63 -1.83
C ARG A 410 -5.19 12.70 -2.26
N ALA A 411 -5.25 12.99 -3.56
CA ALA A 411 -6.18 13.99 -4.10
C ALA A 411 -7.65 13.63 -3.80
N ALA A 412 -8.00 12.34 -3.88
CA ALA A 412 -9.33 11.86 -3.54
C ALA A 412 -9.62 11.92 -2.03
N ALA A 413 -8.65 11.57 -1.18
CA ALA A 413 -8.77 11.65 0.29
C ALA A 413 -8.99 13.10 0.75
N GLU A 414 -8.20 14.03 0.23
CA GLU A 414 -8.34 15.47 0.49
C GLU A 414 -9.72 15.97 0.03
N ARG A 415 -10.09 15.69 -1.24
CA ARG A 415 -11.36 16.16 -1.81
C ARG A 415 -12.58 15.61 -1.07
N ALA A 416 -12.55 14.35 -0.65
CA ALA A 416 -13.65 13.73 0.07
C ALA A 416 -13.62 13.95 1.59
N ASN A 417 -12.57 14.60 2.12
CA ASN A 417 -12.29 14.69 3.55
C ASN A 417 -12.45 13.33 4.27
N ALA A 418 -11.93 12.27 3.64
CA ALA A 418 -12.10 10.90 4.09
C ALA A 418 -10.81 10.10 4.00
N ILE A 419 -10.70 9.04 4.80
CA ILE A 419 -9.68 8.02 4.59
C ILE A 419 -10.03 7.26 3.30
N MET A 420 -9.14 7.31 2.32
CA MET A 420 -9.30 6.68 1.02
C MET A 420 -8.52 5.37 0.96
N VAL A 421 -9.21 4.24 0.93
CA VAL A 421 -8.63 2.92 0.68
C VAL A 421 -8.83 2.58 -0.79
N TYR A 422 -7.89 3.01 -1.62
CA TYR A 422 -7.94 2.77 -3.07
C TYR A 422 -7.49 1.34 -3.39
N LYS A 423 -8.46 0.42 -3.43
CA LYS A 423 -8.25 -1.04 -3.55
C LYS A 423 -7.56 -1.43 -4.86
N GLY A 424 -6.78 -2.51 -4.81
CA GLY A 424 -6.08 -3.14 -5.94
C GLY A 424 -4.88 -3.96 -5.46
N ALA A 425 -4.11 -4.53 -6.40
CA ALA A 425 -2.90 -5.30 -6.07
C ALA A 425 -1.85 -4.48 -5.29
N ASP A 426 -1.81 -3.18 -5.55
CA ASP A 426 -1.09 -2.11 -4.86
C ASP A 426 -2.07 -1.19 -4.14
N THR A 427 -2.83 -1.71 -3.18
CA THR A 427 -3.79 -0.88 -2.43
C THR A 427 -3.05 0.30 -1.78
N VAL A 428 -3.55 1.51 -2.03
CA VAL A 428 -3.04 2.74 -1.42
C VAL A 428 -4.08 3.24 -0.42
N ILE A 429 -3.64 3.52 0.80
CA ILE A 429 -4.47 4.14 1.84
C ILE A 429 -3.98 5.57 2.02
N ALA A 430 -4.86 6.56 1.87
CA ALA A 430 -4.50 7.98 2.02
C ALA A 430 -5.44 8.68 3.00
N ALA A 431 -4.89 9.62 3.77
CA ALA A 431 -5.63 10.49 4.67
C ALA A 431 -5.75 11.92 4.11
N PRO A 432 -6.75 12.70 4.54
CA PRO A 432 -6.92 14.10 4.10
C PRO A 432 -5.76 15.03 4.46
N ASP A 433 -4.96 14.68 5.48
CA ASP A 433 -3.76 15.43 5.90
C ASP A 433 -2.53 15.19 5.00
N GLY A 434 -2.69 14.37 3.96
CA GLY A 434 -1.67 14.02 2.98
C GLY A 434 -0.84 12.79 3.33
N ARG A 435 -1.00 12.21 4.53
CA ARG A 435 -0.38 10.90 4.84
C ARG A 435 -0.92 9.83 3.91
N ALA A 436 -0.07 8.91 3.52
CA ALA A 436 -0.45 7.76 2.71
C ALA A 436 0.46 6.56 2.98
N VAL A 437 -0.10 5.36 2.87
CA VAL A 437 0.67 4.11 2.87
C VAL A 437 0.36 3.28 1.63
N ILE A 438 1.35 2.50 1.19
CA ILE A 438 1.21 1.57 0.07
C ILE A 438 1.31 0.14 0.60
N ASN A 439 0.31 -0.69 0.29
CA ASN A 439 0.26 -2.05 0.80
C ASN A 439 1.18 -3.01 0.04
N ALA A 440 2.11 -3.63 0.78
CA ALA A 440 3.14 -4.49 0.21
C ALA A 440 2.87 -6.00 0.33
N ASN A 441 1.88 -6.45 1.10
CA ASN A 441 1.58 -7.88 1.29
C ASN A 441 0.35 -8.37 0.50
N GLY A 442 -0.07 -7.64 -0.54
CA GLY A 442 -1.25 -7.99 -1.36
C GLY A 442 -1.26 -9.46 -1.83
N ALA A 443 -2.41 -10.12 -1.74
CA ALA A 443 -2.59 -11.53 -2.09
C ALA A 443 -3.48 -11.69 -3.33
N PRO A 444 -3.02 -12.39 -4.39
CA PRO A 444 -3.83 -12.62 -5.60
C PRO A 444 -5.17 -13.30 -5.34
N TRP A 445 -5.23 -14.15 -4.30
CA TRP A 445 -6.40 -14.94 -3.92
C TRP A 445 -7.58 -14.09 -3.42
N LEU A 446 -7.35 -12.82 -3.08
CA LEU A 446 -8.41 -11.89 -2.66
C LEU A 446 -9.28 -11.38 -3.81
N ALA A 447 -8.96 -11.72 -5.07
CA ALA A 447 -9.77 -11.40 -6.24
C ALA A 447 -11.04 -12.27 -6.34
N THR A 448 -11.81 -12.32 -5.27
CA THR A 448 -13.08 -13.06 -5.15
C THR A 448 -14.19 -12.12 -4.67
N ALA A 449 -15.43 -12.38 -5.11
CA ALA A 449 -16.58 -11.58 -4.70
C ALA A 449 -16.80 -11.69 -3.18
N GLY A 450 -17.07 -10.57 -2.53
CA GLY A 450 -17.28 -10.49 -1.08
C GLY A 450 -16.03 -10.26 -0.23
N SER A 451 -14.81 -10.33 -0.80
CA SER A 451 -13.58 -10.00 -0.04
C SER A 451 -13.56 -8.52 0.41
N GLY A 452 -14.09 -7.62 -0.43
CA GLY A 452 -14.31 -6.21 -0.07
C GLY A 452 -15.22 -6.04 1.15
N ASP A 453 -16.30 -6.81 1.22
CA ASP A 453 -17.26 -6.77 2.33
C ASP A 453 -16.58 -7.18 3.65
N VAL A 454 -15.72 -8.20 3.61
CA VAL A 454 -14.91 -8.62 4.76
C VAL A 454 -13.96 -7.49 5.16
N LEU A 455 -13.26 -6.87 4.22
CA LEU A 455 -12.37 -5.73 4.50
C LEU A 455 -13.11 -4.58 5.20
N ALA A 456 -14.30 -4.22 4.73
CA ALA A 456 -15.12 -3.17 5.36
C ALA A 456 -15.46 -3.52 6.83
N GLY A 457 -15.76 -4.78 7.10
CA GLY A 457 -15.98 -5.28 8.47
C GLY A 457 -14.74 -5.19 9.37
N ILE A 458 -13.55 -5.53 8.84
CA ILE A 458 -12.29 -5.44 9.59
C ILE A 458 -11.97 -3.98 9.93
N VAL A 459 -12.09 -3.07 8.95
CA VAL A 459 -11.91 -1.62 9.16
C VAL A 459 -12.83 -1.14 10.29
N ALA A 460 -14.11 -1.51 10.22
CA ALA A 460 -15.11 -1.09 11.20
C ALA A 460 -14.80 -1.60 12.61
N ALA A 461 -14.36 -2.85 12.76
CA ALA A 461 -14.00 -3.39 14.07
C ALA A 461 -12.78 -2.72 14.70
N LEU A 462 -11.77 -2.37 13.91
CA LEU A 462 -10.58 -1.68 14.41
C LEU A 462 -10.90 -0.24 14.83
N LEU A 463 -11.72 0.46 14.04
CA LEU A 463 -12.28 1.77 14.40
C LEU A 463 -13.10 1.70 15.70
N ALA A 464 -13.99 0.71 15.83
CA ALA A 464 -14.83 0.54 17.02
C ALA A 464 -14.02 0.23 18.28
N GLN A 465 -12.83 -0.37 18.13
CA GLN A 465 -11.88 -0.60 19.21
C GLN A 465 -11.01 0.62 19.54
N GLY A 466 -11.29 1.78 18.96
CA GLY A 466 -10.63 3.05 19.27
C GLY A 466 -9.36 3.33 18.47
N MET A 467 -9.09 2.58 17.39
CA MET A 467 -7.99 2.92 16.50
C MET A 467 -8.29 4.21 15.74
N GLN A 468 -7.27 5.05 15.54
CA GLN A 468 -7.35 6.17 14.62
C GLN A 468 -7.63 5.67 13.20
N ALA A 469 -8.42 6.42 12.43
CA ALA A 469 -9.02 5.89 11.20
C ALA A 469 -8.02 5.56 10.10
N PHE A 470 -6.95 6.34 9.98
CA PHE A 470 -5.89 6.05 9.02
C PHE A 470 -5.19 4.74 9.36
N GLU A 471 -4.74 4.59 10.60
CA GLU A 471 -4.05 3.41 11.12
C GLU A 471 -4.96 2.18 11.12
N ALA A 472 -6.25 2.33 11.44
CA ALA A 472 -7.26 1.26 11.36
C ALA A 472 -7.41 0.74 9.93
N ALA A 473 -7.50 1.63 8.94
CA ALA A 473 -7.57 1.26 7.54
C ALA A 473 -6.29 0.58 7.05
N CYS A 474 -5.11 1.08 7.46
CA CYS A 474 -3.82 0.46 7.16
C CYS A 474 -3.74 -0.98 7.71
N ALA A 475 -4.04 -1.15 9.00
CA ALA A 475 -4.05 -2.44 9.67
C ALA A 475 -5.05 -3.41 9.03
N ALA A 476 -6.28 -2.95 8.76
CA ALA A 476 -7.31 -3.78 8.15
C ALA A 476 -6.91 -4.31 6.77
N VAL A 477 -6.35 -3.46 5.91
CA VAL A 477 -5.87 -3.86 4.57
C VAL A 477 -4.74 -4.87 4.70
N TRP A 478 -3.79 -4.65 5.60
CA TRP A 478 -2.66 -5.56 5.81
C TRP A 478 -3.13 -6.92 6.32
N ILE A 479 -3.98 -6.94 7.36
CA ILE A 479 -4.53 -8.18 7.96
C ILE A 479 -5.34 -8.97 6.94
N HIS A 480 -6.17 -8.28 6.16
CA HIS A 480 -6.98 -8.91 5.12
C HIS A 480 -6.11 -9.57 4.04
N ALA A 481 -5.07 -8.87 3.59
CA ALA A 481 -4.10 -9.39 2.62
C ALA A 481 -3.31 -10.58 3.20
N GLU A 482 -2.85 -10.49 4.44
CA GLU A 482 -2.12 -11.54 5.12
C GLU A 482 -2.96 -12.82 5.29
N ALA A 483 -4.22 -12.67 5.71
CA ALA A 483 -5.14 -13.79 5.85
C ALA A 483 -5.40 -14.49 4.50
N GLY A 484 -5.62 -13.72 3.43
CA GLY A 484 -5.79 -14.27 2.08
C GLY A 484 -4.52 -14.96 1.56
N SER A 485 -3.35 -14.40 1.86
CA SER A 485 -2.05 -14.98 1.47
C SER A 485 -1.81 -16.34 2.14
N ARG A 486 -2.05 -16.42 3.46
CA ARG A 486 -1.86 -17.64 4.25
C ARG A 486 -2.84 -18.75 3.89
N PHE A 487 -4.06 -18.39 3.47
CA PHE A 487 -5.04 -19.38 3.01
C PHE A 487 -4.61 -19.98 1.66
N GLY A 488 -4.27 -19.13 0.69
CA GLY A 488 -3.77 -19.58 -0.61
C GLY A 488 -4.86 -19.94 -1.63
N PRO A 489 -4.55 -20.82 -2.60
CA PRO A 489 -5.48 -21.22 -3.67
C PRO A 489 -6.79 -21.81 -3.15
N GLY A 490 -7.92 -21.40 -3.74
CA GLY A 490 -9.26 -21.91 -3.39
C GLY A 490 -10.04 -21.04 -2.40
N LEU A 491 -9.46 -19.94 -1.92
CA LEU A 491 -10.10 -18.99 -1.02
C LEU A 491 -11.43 -18.45 -1.57
N ILE A 492 -12.48 -18.50 -0.75
CA ILE A 492 -13.71 -17.70 -0.92
C ILE A 492 -13.89 -16.71 0.23
N ALA A 493 -14.77 -15.73 0.07
CA ALA A 493 -14.95 -14.68 1.07
C ALA A 493 -15.43 -15.19 2.44
N GLU A 494 -16.18 -16.29 2.48
CA GLU A 494 -16.66 -16.90 3.74
C GLU A 494 -15.54 -17.50 4.59
N ASP A 495 -14.40 -17.86 3.99
CA ASP A 495 -13.24 -18.40 4.71
C ASP A 495 -12.47 -17.30 5.45
N LEU A 496 -12.48 -16.08 4.91
CA LEU A 496 -11.63 -14.99 5.39
C LEU A 496 -11.82 -14.67 6.87
N PRO A 497 -13.05 -14.53 7.43
CA PRO A 497 -13.23 -14.23 8.85
C PRO A 497 -12.54 -15.22 9.80
N LEU A 498 -12.46 -16.50 9.43
CA LEU A 498 -11.71 -17.49 10.20
C LEU A 498 -10.20 -17.43 9.91
N ALA A 499 -9.81 -17.16 8.66
CA ALA A 499 -8.41 -16.96 8.28
C ALA A 499 -7.75 -15.77 8.99
N LEU A 500 -8.54 -14.80 9.52
CA LEU A 500 -8.03 -13.71 10.36
C LEU A 500 -7.40 -14.19 11.67
N VAL A 501 -7.91 -15.28 12.26
CA VAL A 501 -7.56 -15.70 13.63
C VAL A 501 -6.05 -15.90 13.85
N PRO A 502 -5.31 -16.67 13.02
CA PRO A 502 -3.87 -16.81 13.20
C PRO A 502 -3.12 -15.48 13.07
N VAL A 503 -3.51 -14.63 12.12
CA VAL A 503 -2.89 -13.30 11.92
C VAL A 503 -3.11 -12.40 13.14
N LEU A 504 -4.35 -12.35 13.65
CA LEU A 504 -4.70 -11.57 14.83
C LEU A 504 -3.96 -12.05 16.08
N ARG A 505 -3.75 -13.37 16.24
CA ARG A 505 -2.97 -13.93 17.36
C ARG A 505 -1.56 -13.37 17.38
N GLU A 506 -0.86 -13.44 16.25
CA GLU A 506 0.51 -12.94 16.13
C GLU A 506 0.60 -11.44 16.38
N LEU A 507 -0.35 -10.66 15.86
CA LEU A 507 -0.40 -9.21 16.08
C LEU A 507 -0.66 -8.84 17.54
N VAL A 508 -1.54 -9.57 18.23
CA VAL A 508 -1.79 -9.36 19.67
C VAL A 508 -0.54 -9.70 20.49
N GLU A 509 0.14 -10.81 20.19
CA GLU A 509 1.40 -11.19 20.84
C GLU A 509 2.50 -10.17 20.59
N ALA A 510 2.61 -9.65 19.36
CA ALA A 510 3.53 -8.58 19.01
C ALA A 510 3.20 -7.28 19.75
N ARG A 511 1.92 -6.89 19.81
CA ARG A 511 1.44 -5.68 20.50
C ARG A 511 1.76 -5.69 21.99
N GLN A 512 1.69 -6.84 22.64
CA GLN A 512 2.01 -7.00 24.07
C GLN A 512 3.48 -6.71 24.38
N LYS A 513 4.38 -6.93 23.41
CA LYS A 513 5.82 -6.66 23.54
C LYS A 513 6.17 -5.19 23.32
N VAL A 514 5.28 -4.41 22.70
CA VAL A 514 5.49 -2.97 22.46
C VAL A 514 5.29 -2.19 23.77
N PRO A 515 6.30 -1.45 24.26
CA PRO A 515 6.23 -0.67 25.50
C PRO A 515 5.03 0.27 25.53
N ILE A 516 4.54 0.59 26.73
CA ILE A 516 3.62 1.71 26.92
C ILE A 516 4.49 2.97 26.83
N GLY A 517 4.28 3.77 25.79
CA GLY A 517 4.96 5.05 25.61
C GLY A 517 4.44 6.12 26.55
#